data_AF-A0A1M6FBX8-F1
#
_entry.id   AF-A0A1M6FBX8-F1
#
_cell.length_a   1.000
_cell.length_b   1.000
_cell.length_c   1.000
_cell.angle_alpha   90.00
_cell.angle_beta   90.00
_cell.angle_gamma   90.00
#
_symmetry.space_group_name_H-M   'P 1'
#
loop_
_entity.id
_entity.type
_entity.pdbx_description
1 polymer ?
#
loop_
_entity_poly.entity_id
_entity_poly.type
_entity_poly.pdbx_seq_one_letter_code
_entity_poly.pdbx_strand_id
1 'polypeptide(L)' 'MENPEERRARLLVEQWLAAHPERIRNRRTRPDTFLNWKLAAIRYVKNGNPHDTSNILEWFATQAEGAAMED' A
#
# COMPACT_ATOMS: atom_id res chain seq x y z
N MET A 1 17.62 -4.07 14.77
CA MET A 1 17.74 -2.76 14.10
C MET A 1 16.76 -2.75 12.95
N GLU A 2 15.91 -1.74 12.85
CA GLU A 2 14.98 -1.60 11.72
C GLU A 2 15.79 -1.31 10.45
N ASN A 3 15.53 -2.05 9.36
CA ASN A 3 16.24 -1.86 8.10
C ASN A 3 15.88 -0.46 7.55
N PRO A 4 16.85 0.41 7.24
CA PRO A 4 16.61 1.76 6.76
C PRO A 4 15.75 1.83 5.48
N GLU A 5 15.85 0.81 4.61
CA GLU A 5 15.03 0.71 3.40
C GLU A 5 13.57 0.39 3.73
N GLU A 6 13.34 -0.44 4.75
CA GLU A 6 12.00 -0.76 5.21
C GLU A 6 11.33 0.45 5.86
N ARG A 7 12.09 1.22 6.65
CA ARG A 7 11.62 2.49 7.20
C ARG A 7 11.25 3.49 6.10
N ARG A 8 12.08 3.60 5.05
CA ARG A 8 11.79 4.45 3.88
C ARG A 8 10.53 3.98 3.15
N ALA A 9 10.39 2.68 2.89
CA ALA A 9 9.22 2.12 2.23
C ALA A 9 7.94 2.37 3.03
N ARG A 10 7.98 2.22 4.37
CA ARG A 10 6.84 2.57 5.25
C ARG A 10 6.43 4.02 5.11
N LEU A 11 7.39 4.95 5.13
CA LEU A 11 7.10 6.38 5.00
C LEU A 11 6.47 6.71 3.64
N LEU A 12 6.96 6.11 2.55
CA LEU A 12 6.38 6.31 1.22
C LEU A 12 4.95 5.79 1.12
N VAL A 13 4.69 4.60 1.67
CA VAL A 13 3.33 4.02 1.73
C VAL A 13 2.41 4.92 2.55
N GLU A 14 2.86 5.41 3.71
CA GLU A 14 2.05 6.30 4.55
C GLU A 14 1.77 7.66 3.91
N GLN A 15 2.76 8.26 3.24
CA GLN A 15 2.56 9.49 2.47
C GLN A 15 1.53 9.28 1.35
N TRP A 16 1.62 8.17 0.61
CA TRP A 16 0.67 7.85 -0.44
C TRP A 16 -0.75 7.65 0.11
N LEU A 17 -0.89 6.99 1.27
CA LEU A 17 -2.19 6.80 1.94
C LEU A 17 -2.80 8.11 2.45
N ALA A 18 -1.96 9.07 2.87
CA ALA A 18 -2.41 10.40 3.26
C ALA A 18 -2.89 11.22 2.06
N ALA A 19 -2.27 11.03 0.89
CA ALA A 19 -2.64 11.69 -0.36
C ALA A 19 -3.88 11.07 -1.03
N HIS A 20 -4.17 9.79 -0.79
CA HIS A 20 -5.29 9.04 -1.41
C HIS A 20 -6.22 8.39 -0.37
N PRO A 21 -6.87 9.17 0.51
CA PRO A 21 -7.74 8.63 1.55
C PRO A 21 -8.95 7.87 1.00
N GLU A 22 -9.41 8.20 -0.22
CA GLU A 22 -10.55 7.58 -0.90
C GLU A 22 -10.28 6.12 -1.32
N ARG A 23 -9.07 5.83 -1.80
CA ARG A 23 -8.64 4.49 -2.29
C ARG A 23 -8.66 3.40 -1.23
N ILE A 24 -8.60 3.80 0.04
CA ILE A 24 -8.50 2.88 1.19
C ILE A 24 -9.72 2.93 2.10
N ARG A 25 -10.71 3.78 1.78
CA ARG A 25 -11.87 4.01 2.64
C ARG A 25 -12.62 2.70 2.94
N ASN A 26 -12.84 1.90 1.90
CA ASN A 26 -13.51 0.59 2.01
C ASN A 26 -12.63 -0.49 2.67
N ARG A 27 -11.32 -0.26 2.82
CA ARG A 27 -10.40 -1.20 3.46
C ARG A 27 -10.25 -0.93 4.94
N ARG A 28 -10.38 0.34 5.36
CA ARG A 28 -10.37 0.69 6.79
C ARG A 28 -11.50 0.01 7.57
N THR A 29 -12.57 -0.42 6.91
CA THR A 29 -13.66 -1.22 7.51
C THR A 29 -13.29 -2.69 7.72
N ARG A 30 -12.24 -3.19 7.04
CA ARG A 30 -11.65 -4.53 7.17
C ARG A 30 -10.19 -4.43 7.63
N PRO A 31 -9.94 -4.29 8.95
CA PRO A 31 -8.61 -3.99 9.48
C PRO A 31 -7.54 -5.03 9.08
N ASP A 32 -7.89 -6.31 9.02
CA ASP A 32 -6.94 -7.37 8.63
C ASP A 32 -6.53 -7.29 7.16
N THR A 33 -7.50 -7.06 6.27
CA THR A 33 -7.24 -6.85 4.83
C THR A 33 -6.39 -5.61 4.59
N PHE A 34 -6.67 -4.53 5.34
CA PHE A 34 -5.88 -3.30 5.25
C PHE A 34 -4.45 -3.48 5.74
N LEU A 35 -4.25 -4.21 6.85
CA LEU A 35 -2.93 -4.53 7.37
C LEU A 35 -2.13 -5.39 6.37
N ASN A 36 -2.74 -6.44 5.84
CA ASN A 36 -2.10 -7.32 4.85
C ASN A 36 -1.70 -6.55 3.59
N TRP A 37 -2.57 -5.67 3.10
CA TRP A 37 -2.25 -4.81 1.98
C TRP A 37 -1.08 -3.86 2.30
N LYS A 38 -1.07 -3.22 3.47
CA LYS A 38 0.01 -2.30 3.87
C LYS A 38 1.36 -3.03 3.92
N LEU A 39 1.38 -4.24 4.48
CA LEU A 39 2.58 -5.08 4.53
C LEU A 39 3.07 -5.48 3.14
N ALA A 40 2.16 -5.85 2.23
CA ALA A 40 2.50 -6.17 0.85
C ALA A 40 3.05 -4.95 0.11
N ALA A 41 2.40 -3.80 0.22
CA ALA A 41 2.84 -2.53 -0.35
C ALA A 41 4.26 -2.16 0.12
N ILE A 42 4.54 -2.27 1.42
CA ILE A 42 5.88 -2.00 1.97
C ILE A 42 6.93 -2.94 1.35
N ARG A 43 6.63 -4.24 1.23
CA ARG A 43 7.57 -5.21 0.63
C ARG A 43 7.86 -4.89 -0.84
N TYR A 44 6.83 -4.54 -1.61
CA TYR A 44 6.99 -4.20 -3.02
C TYR A 44 7.75 -2.89 -3.22
N VAL A 45 7.44 -1.85 -2.43
CA VAL A 45 8.17 -0.56 -2.49
C VAL A 45 9.62 -0.72 -2.07
N LYS A 46 9.89 -1.57 -1.06
CA LYS A 46 11.25 -1.87 -0.61
C LYS A 46 12.08 -2.56 -1.68
N ASN A 47 11.51 -3.52 -2.40
CA ASN A 47 12.23 -4.33 -3.39
C ASN A 47 12.18 -3.72 -4.81
N GLY A 48 11.30 -2.75 -5.04
CA GLY A 48 11.06 -2.13 -6.34
C GLY A 48 11.88 -0.86 -6.56
N ASN A 49 11.73 -0.30 -7.75
CA ASN A 49 12.32 1.01 -8.07
C ASN A 49 11.55 2.12 -7.32
N PRO A 50 12.21 2.94 -6.50
CA PRO A 50 11.55 4.03 -5.78
C PRO A 50 10.86 5.05 -6.69
N HIS A 51 11.28 5.19 -7.94
CA HIS A 51 10.62 6.06 -8.93
C HIS A 51 9.22 5.56 -9.34
N ASP A 52 8.96 4.26 -9.20
CA ASP A 52 7.69 3.63 -9.58
C ASP A 52 6.74 3.44 -8.39
N THR A 53 7.11 3.95 -7.21
CA THR A 53 6.35 3.75 -5.96
C THR A 53 4.87 4.11 -6.12
N SER A 54 4.55 5.27 -6.71
CA SER A 54 3.16 5.70 -6.90
C SER A 54 2.39 4.77 -7.84
N ASN A 55 3.00 4.35 -8.95
CA ASN A 55 2.38 3.44 -9.92
C ASN A 55 2.14 2.06 -9.30
N ILE A 56 3.10 1.55 -8.52
CA ILE A 56 2.97 0.27 -7.81
C ILE A 56 1.82 0.34 -6.80
N LEU A 57 1.75 1.42 -6.01
CA LEU A 57 0.72 1.58 -4.99
C LEU A 57 -0.67 1.78 -5.61
N GLU A 58 -0.76 2.51 -6.72
CA GLU A 58 -2.00 2.67 -7.47
C GLU A 58 -2.49 1.36 -8.08
N TRP A 59 -1.59 0.57 -8.68
CA TRP A 59 -1.92 -0.75 -9.19
C TRP A 59 -2.37 -1.69 -8.07
N PHE A 60 -1.65 -1.69 -6.93
CA PHE A 60 -2.02 -2.47 -5.75
C PHE A 60 -3.37 -2.07 -5.14
N ALA A 61 -3.68 -0.77 -5.14
CA ALA A 61 -4.98 -0.28 -4.73
C ALA A 61 -6.06 -0.75 -5.72
N THR A 62 -5.85 -0.61 -7.02
CA THR A 62 -6.82 -1.01 -8.04
C THR A 62 -7.12 -2.52 -8.00
N GLN A 63 -6.09 -3.37 -7.89
CA GLN A 63 -6.28 -4.83 -7.84
C GLN A 63 -7.11 -5.27 -6.64
N ALA A 64 -6.79 -4.74 -5.45
CA ALA A 64 -7.54 -5.12 -4.25
C ALA A 64 -8.89 -4.37 -4.11
N GLU A 65 -9.16 -3.32 -4.90
CA GLU A 65 -10.50 -2.76 -5.07
C GLU A 65 -11.35 -3.66 -5.98
N GLY A 66 -10.79 -4.14 -7.09
CA GLY A 66 -11.47 -5.08 -8.00
C GLY A 66 -11.80 -6.41 -7.31
N ALA A 67 -10.84 -6.98 -6.56
CA ALA A 67 -11.06 -8.21 -5.81
C ALA A 67 -12.14 -8.09 -4.70
N ALA A 68 -12.44 -6.87 -4.24
CA ALA A 68 -13.49 -6.64 -3.25
C ALA A 68 -14.89 -6.49 -3.86
N MET A 69 -15.02 -6.42 -5.19
CA MET A 69 -16.31 -6.38 -5.90
C MET A 69 -16.77 -7.77 -6.37
N GLU A 70 -15.91 -8.79 -6.30
CA GLU A 70 -16.22 -10.17 -6.71
C GLU A 70 -16.63 -11.07 -5.54
N ASP A 71 -16.75 -10.53 -4.33
CA ASP A 71 -17.03 -11.23 -3.05
C ASP A 71 -18.30 -10.64 -2.41
#